data_AF-A0A4T0V129-F1
#
_entry.id   AF-A0A4T0V129-F1
#
_cell.length_a   1.000
_cell.length_b   1.000
_cell.length_c   1.000
_cell.angle_alpha   90.00
_cell.angle_beta   90.00
_cell.angle_gamma   90.00
#
_symmetry.space_group_name_H-M   'P 1'
#
loop_
_entity.id
_entity.type
_entity.pdbx_description
1 polymer ?
#
loop_
_entity_poly.entity_id
_entity_poly.type
_entity_poly.pdbx_seq_one_letter_code
_entity_poly.pdbx_strand_id
1 'polypeptide(L)'
;MSGFNAVLARNTENAPKAIGAYSQTVAFSHYNNLSAQLPVDPKTGALVAGGVKEQAVQSFKNIKAVVESIGHVMDDVVRISIFVKNIADVDAVNEVYASCFTNGYMPALTTVAVDALPMGALVQVDALLSNGEGTIPNAPQAGDLIKLSRNTANAPVSPLSTQTVAFSHYNNISAQLPVDPKTGKLVAGGVKEQAAQCLKNVKAILEGIDVPFDDIVKVNIFLKNFADVEAVNEVYKTFFPDSAIARAVAYVPARTMIAAAALPMDALVQVEAVVSHGDGTPPQAVEDRHGIVIWAHNTDNAPKCPLSTQTVAFSHYNHLSAQLPLDAKTGAIVAGGVKEQAGQCLKNIQAIVESIGHVLADVVKVNVFLKNIDDMAAVEEVYAGFFPGGVPARRTVGVSALPKDALIQIDVVVANAEGTSPKR
;
A
#
# COMPACT_ATOMS: atom_id res chain seq x y z
N MET A 1 5.15 4.44 -25.25
CA MET A 1 4.37 5.29 -24.33
C MET A 1 3.66 6.34 -25.14
N SER A 2 2.34 6.47 -25.01
CA SER A 2 1.64 7.65 -25.54
C SER A 2 2.24 8.89 -24.89
N GLY A 3 2.45 9.97 -25.65
CA GLY A 3 3.13 11.19 -25.18
C GLY A 3 2.34 12.01 -24.14
N PHE A 4 1.48 11.38 -23.34
CA PHE A 4 0.47 12.04 -22.51
C PHE A 4 0.46 11.60 -21.04
N ASN A 5 0.81 10.34 -20.72
CA ASN A 5 0.92 9.89 -19.32
C ASN A 5 2.38 9.54 -19.01
N ALA A 6 2.97 10.19 -18.01
CA ALA A 6 4.35 9.97 -17.58
C ALA A 6 4.42 9.70 -16.08
N VAL A 7 5.32 8.81 -15.67
CA VAL A 7 5.71 8.65 -14.27
C VAL A 7 6.60 9.83 -13.89
N LEU A 8 6.15 10.67 -12.96
CA LEU A 8 6.79 11.94 -12.62
C LEU A 8 7.32 11.91 -11.20
N ALA A 9 8.61 11.64 -11.09
CA ALA A 9 9.33 11.66 -9.82
C ALA A 9 9.79 13.06 -9.44
N ARG A 10 9.65 13.42 -8.16
CA ARG A 10 10.07 14.72 -7.63
C ARG A 10 10.76 14.59 -6.28
N ASN A 11 11.65 15.54 -6.04
CA ASN A 11 12.37 15.74 -4.79
C ASN A 11 12.44 17.23 -4.47
N THR A 12 12.39 17.57 -3.19
CA THR A 12 12.60 18.89 -2.63
C THR A 12 13.75 18.87 -1.63
N GLU A 13 14.45 20.00 -1.51
CA GLU A 13 15.51 20.18 -0.52
C GLU A 13 14.96 20.38 0.90
N ASN A 14 13.66 20.63 1.03
CA ASN A 14 12.99 20.86 2.32
C ASN A 14 12.55 19.57 3.03
N ALA A 15 12.82 18.41 2.45
CA ALA A 15 12.57 17.10 3.04
C ALA A 15 13.85 16.23 2.95
N PRO A 16 14.00 15.19 3.78
CA PRO A 16 15.20 14.36 3.81
C PRO A 16 15.55 13.80 2.44
N LYS A 17 16.83 13.85 2.09
CA LYS A 17 17.35 13.19 0.90
C LYS A 17 17.14 11.68 1.00
N ALA A 18 16.88 11.04 -0.13
CA ALA A 18 16.74 9.61 -0.19
C ALA A 18 18.03 8.91 0.27
N ILE A 19 17.90 7.90 1.14
CA ILE A 19 19.01 7.04 1.60
C ILE A 19 19.26 5.88 0.63
N GLY A 20 18.94 6.05 -0.65
CA GLY A 20 19.01 5.04 -1.72
C GLY A 20 18.38 5.54 -3.03
N ALA A 21 18.31 4.68 -4.04
CA ALA A 21 17.81 4.99 -5.38
C ALA A 21 16.28 5.09 -5.44
N TYR A 22 15.69 6.09 -4.78
CA TYR A 22 14.26 6.35 -4.79
C TYR A 22 13.97 7.85 -4.70
N SER A 23 12.74 8.24 -5.05
CA SER A 23 12.31 9.64 -5.05
C SER A 23 11.35 9.91 -3.90
N GLN A 24 11.34 11.14 -3.37
CA GLN A 24 10.45 11.52 -2.27
C GLN A 24 8.98 11.38 -2.63
N THR A 25 8.63 11.63 -3.90
CA THR A 25 7.27 11.46 -4.41
C THR A 25 7.26 11.09 -5.89
N VAL A 26 6.29 10.28 -6.30
CA VAL A 26 6.11 9.86 -7.70
C VAL A 26 4.65 9.95 -8.09
N ALA A 27 4.35 10.86 -9.03
CA ALA A 27 3.03 11.09 -9.57
C ALA A 27 2.78 10.25 -10.83
N PHE A 28 1.56 9.76 -10.97
CA PHE A 28 1.05 9.21 -12.22
C PHE A 28 -0.48 9.38 -12.27
N SER A 29 -1.02 9.79 -13.43
CA SER A 29 -2.45 9.97 -13.62
C SER A 29 -3.06 10.86 -12.52
N HIS A 30 -3.87 10.30 -11.61
CA HIS A 30 -4.59 11.04 -10.56
C HIS A 30 -3.93 10.98 -9.16
N TYR A 31 -2.82 10.26 -8.98
CA TYR A 31 -2.27 10.03 -7.65
C TYR A 31 -0.78 10.31 -7.55
N ASN A 32 -0.36 10.67 -6.34
CA ASN A 32 1.04 10.87 -6.01
C ASN A 32 1.42 9.98 -4.82
N ASN A 33 2.35 9.06 -5.07
CA ASN A 33 2.85 8.10 -4.09
C ASN A 33 4.05 8.69 -3.38
N LEU A 34 3.97 8.89 -2.06
CA LEU A 34 5.09 9.41 -1.29
C LEU A 34 5.95 8.27 -0.76
N SER A 35 7.26 8.50 -0.77
CA SER A 35 8.19 7.69 0.00
C SER A 35 7.93 7.86 1.49
N ALA A 36 8.19 6.80 2.24
CA ALA A 36 8.10 6.86 3.69
C ALA A 36 9.09 7.89 4.23
N GLN A 37 8.60 8.81 5.05
CA GLN A 37 9.39 9.88 5.65
C GLN A 37 9.82 9.48 7.05
N LEU A 38 11.13 9.33 7.19
CA LEU A 38 11.82 9.17 8.48
C LEU A 38 11.83 10.50 9.24
N PRO A 39 12.03 10.48 10.56
CA PRO A 39 12.06 11.67 11.39
C PRO A 39 13.44 12.33 11.34
N VAL A 40 13.92 12.57 10.13
CA VAL A 40 15.22 13.17 9.82
C VAL A 40 15.04 14.67 9.63
N ASP A 41 15.93 15.46 10.22
CA ASP A 41 16.01 16.89 9.91
C ASP A 41 16.66 17.05 8.51
N PRO A 42 15.97 17.64 7.52
CA PRO A 42 16.49 17.80 6.17
C PRO A 42 17.78 18.63 6.10
N LYS A 43 18.04 19.52 7.07
CA LYS A 43 19.24 20.36 7.10
C LYS A 43 20.48 19.59 7.56
N THR A 44 20.31 18.68 8.50
CA THR A 44 21.44 17.96 9.12
C THR A 44 21.61 16.55 8.57
N GLY A 45 20.56 15.96 8.01
CA GLY A 45 20.54 14.55 7.59
C GLY A 45 20.52 13.56 8.75
N ALA A 46 20.37 14.02 10.00
CA ALA A 46 20.31 13.19 11.19
C ALA A 46 18.86 13.01 11.70
N LEU A 47 18.61 11.92 12.42
CA LEU A 47 17.37 11.77 13.19
C LEU A 47 17.25 12.91 14.21
N VAL A 48 16.05 13.46 14.38
CA VAL A 48 15.81 14.45 15.42
C VAL A 48 15.99 13.84 16.81
N ALA A 49 16.57 14.61 17.72
CA ALA A 49 16.68 14.23 19.12
C ALA A 49 15.31 14.24 19.82
N GLY A 50 15.18 13.48 20.90
CA GLY A 50 13.94 13.37 21.67
C GLY A 50 13.36 11.96 21.61
N GLY A 51 12.07 11.85 21.91
CA GLY A 51 11.32 10.61 21.88
C GLY A 51 10.45 10.48 20.62
N VAL A 52 9.51 9.56 20.68
CA VAL A 52 8.62 9.25 19.55
C VAL A 52 7.75 10.44 19.13
N LYS A 53 7.40 11.34 20.06
CA LYS A 53 6.58 12.53 19.77
C LYS A 53 7.34 13.53 18.91
N GLU A 54 8.58 13.86 19.26
CA GLU A 54 9.45 14.73 18.45
C GLU A 54 9.72 14.11 17.08
N GLN A 55 9.95 12.80 17.04
CA GLN A 55 10.12 12.09 15.79
C GLN A 55 8.86 12.10 14.92
N ALA A 56 7.68 11.83 15.48
CA ALA A 56 6.42 11.90 14.74
C ALA A 56 6.20 13.30 14.15
N VAL A 57 6.46 14.35 14.93
CA VAL A 57 6.38 15.74 14.46
C VAL A 57 7.30 15.95 13.25
N GLN A 58 8.54 15.43 13.29
CA GLN A 58 9.46 15.57 12.17
C GLN A 58 9.01 14.76 10.94
N SER A 59 8.55 13.52 11.11
CA SER A 59 8.03 12.72 9.99
C SER A 59 6.86 13.40 9.28
N PHE A 60 5.90 13.96 10.03
CA PHE A 60 4.79 14.71 9.44
C PHE A 60 5.20 16.05 8.84
N LYS A 61 6.19 16.76 9.41
CA LYS A 61 6.79 17.95 8.77
C LYS A 61 7.43 17.60 7.43
N ASN A 62 8.11 16.46 7.35
CA ASN A 62 8.74 16.00 6.12
C ASN A 62 7.69 15.63 5.06
N ILE A 63 6.61 14.93 5.44
CA ILE A 63 5.46 14.69 4.55
C ILE A 63 4.90 16.02 4.03
N LYS A 64 4.61 16.97 4.94
CA LYS A 64 4.09 18.29 4.59
C LYS A 64 5.00 19.04 3.63
N ALA A 65 6.32 19.03 3.85
CA ALA A 65 7.27 19.69 2.95
C ALA A 65 7.26 19.08 1.54
N VAL A 66 7.14 17.76 1.41
CA VAL A 66 6.99 17.10 0.11
C VAL A 66 5.66 17.49 -0.55
N VAL A 67 4.56 17.46 0.19
CA VAL A 67 3.21 17.85 -0.27
C VAL A 67 3.18 19.31 -0.77
N GLU A 68 3.76 20.24 -0.01
CA GLU A 68 3.81 21.66 -0.39
C GLU A 68 4.73 21.90 -1.60
N SER A 69 5.81 21.12 -1.75
CA SER A 69 6.75 21.26 -2.88
C SER A 69 6.13 20.92 -4.25
N ILE A 70 5.03 20.19 -4.26
CA ILE A 70 4.26 19.85 -5.46
C ILE A 70 2.99 20.70 -5.60
N GLY A 71 2.83 21.75 -4.78
CA GLY A 71 1.71 22.69 -4.86
C GLY A 71 0.42 22.20 -4.19
N HIS A 72 0.51 21.24 -3.27
CA HIS A 72 -0.64 20.65 -2.58
C HIS A 72 -0.65 20.92 -1.08
N VAL A 73 -1.72 20.51 -0.42
CA VAL A 73 -1.91 20.66 1.03
C VAL A 73 -2.14 19.31 1.70
N MET A 74 -1.96 19.25 3.03
CA MET A 74 -2.17 18.01 3.80
C MET A 74 -3.59 17.45 3.63
N ASP A 75 -4.57 18.31 3.42
CA ASP A 75 -5.95 17.93 3.13
C ASP A 75 -6.10 17.18 1.79
N ASP A 76 -5.08 17.07 0.94
CA ASP A 76 -5.09 16.25 -0.28
C ASP A 76 -4.63 14.80 -0.02
N VAL A 77 -4.20 14.46 1.20
CA VAL A 77 -3.83 13.09 1.53
C VAL A 77 -5.08 12.20 1.54
N VAL A 78 -5.06 11.07 0.83
CA VAL A 78 -6.15 10.06 0.82
C VAL A 78 -5.89 8.91 1.78
N ARG A 79 -4.63 8.56 2.00
CA ARG A 79 -4.20 7.46 2.89
C ARG A 79 -2.89 7.81 3.59
N ILE A 80 -2.81 7.45 4.86
CA ILE A 80 -1.60 7.48 5.69
C ILE A 80 -1.30 6.06 6.20
N SER A 81 -0.05 5.64 6.13
CA SER A 81 0.44 4.47 6.87
C SER A 81 1.49 4.89 7.89
N ILE A 82 1.26 4.54 9.15
CA ILE A 82 2.14 4.82 10.29
C ILE A 82 2.77 3.51 10.76
N PHE A 83 4.10 3.47 10.74
CA PHE A 83 4.87 2.36 11.29
C PHE A 83 5.59 2.85 12.53
N VAL A 84 5.40 2.16 13.66
CA VAL A 84 6.07 2.45 14.93
C VAL A 84 6.98 1.29 15.33
N LYS A 85 8.05 1.56 16.06
CA LYS A 85 8.90 0.51 16.63
C LYS A 85 8.26 -0.16 17.86
N ASN A 86 7.54 0.62 18.67
CA ASN A 86 6.85 0.13 19.85
C ASN A 86 5.37 0.52 19.79
N ILE A 87 4.47 -0.45 19.97
CA ILE A 87 3.03 -0.20 19.92
C ILE A 87 2.55 0.71 21.07
N ALA A 88 3.30 0.76 22.19
CA ALA A 88 3.00 1.65 23.30
C ALA A 88 3.11 3.15 22.94
N ASP A 89 3.80 3.47 21.84
CA ASP A 89 4.00 4.85 21.39
C ASP A 89 2.84 5.37 20.52
N VAL A 90 1.90 4.51 20.11
CA VAL A 90 0.84 4.84 19.14
C VAL A 90 0.00 6.03 19.58
N ASP A 91 -0.35 6.14 20.85
CA ASP A 91 -1.18 7.26 21.33
C ASP A 91 -0.46 8.60 21.19
N ALA A 92 0.84 8.65 21.50
CA ALA A 92 1.65 9.86 21.32
C ALA A 92 1.80 10.24 19.84
N VAL A 93 1.91 9.25 18.94
CA VAL A 93 1.93 9.49 17.49
C VAL A 93 0.57 9.96 16.98
N ASN A 94 -0.52 9.39 17.49
CA ASN A 94 -1.89 9.74 17.12
C ASN A 94 -2.23 11.19 17.45
N GLU A 95 -1.76 11.71 18.60
CA GLU A 95 -1.91 13.13 18.94
C GLU A 95 -1.28 14.05 17.87
N VAL A 96 -0.06 13.72 17.43
CA VAL A 96 0.64 14.49 16.40
C VAL A 96 -0.06 14.38 15.06
N TYR A 97 -0.42 13.16 14.66
CA TYR A 97 -1.15 12.92 13.43
C TYR A 97 -2.48 13.69 13.39
N ALA A 98 -3.29 13.63 14.45
CA ALA A 98 -4.56 14.35 14.52
C ALA A 98 -4.38 15.88 14.39
N SER A 99 -3.29 16.43 14.91
CA SER A 99 -2.97 17.86 14.78
C SER A 99 -2.65 18.30 13.34
N CYS A 100 -2.37 17.36 12.44
CA CYS A 100 -2.07 17.64 11.03
C CYS A 100 -3.33 17.77 10.15
N PHE A 101 -4.49 17.34 10.64
CA PHE A 101 -5.76 17.30 9.91
C PHE A 101 -6.86 18.01 10.70
N THR A 102 -6.94 19.34 10.57
CA THR A 102 -7.79 20.19 11.43
C THR A 102 -9.13 20.57 10.81
N ASN A 103 -9.36 20.27 9.53
CA ASN A 103 -10.52 20.74 8.77
C ASN A 103 -11.72 19.77 8.81
N GLY A 104 -11.75 18.87 9.81
CA GLY A 104 -12.81 17.87 9.99
C GLY A 104 -12.69 16.64 9.07
N TYR A 105 -11.74 16.65 8.14
CA TYR A 105 -11.41 15.50 7.28
C TYR A 105 -10.32 14.63 7.92
N MET A 106 -10.44 13.31 7.79
CA MET A 106 -9.39 12.35 8.16
C MET A 106 -9.15 11.35 7.02
N PRO A 107 -7.88 11.09 6.62
CA PRO A 107 -7.56 10.10 5.60
C PRO A 107 -7.86 8.67 6.04
N ALA A 108 -7.77 7.74 5.09
CA ALA A 108 -7.68 6.33 5.43
C ALA A 108 -6.38 6.07 6.19
N LEU A 109 -6.40 5.23 7.22
CA LEU A 109 -5.29 5.04 8.14
C LEU A 109 -4.94 3.57 8.34
N THR A 110 -3.64 3.29 8.32
CA THR A 110 -3.07 2.02 8.75
C THR A 110 -1.99 2.30 9.80
N THR A 111 -2.10 1.68 10.98
CA THR A 111 -1.07 1.75 12.03
C THR A 111 -0.58 0.35 12.38
N VAL A 112 0.73 0.16 12.40
CA VAL A 112 1.39 -1.15 12.60
C VAL A 112 2.64 -0.94 13.43
N ALA A 113 2.88 -1.79 14.43
CA ALA A 113 4.22 -1.89 15.02
C ALA A 113 5.06 -2.89 14.22
N VAL A 114 6.30 -2.50 13.90
CA VAL A 114 7.27 -3.30 13.13
C VAL A 114 8.54 -3.52 13.95
N ASP A 115 9.33 -4.52 13.56
CA ASP A 115 10.50 -4.94 14.34
C ASP A 115 11.60 -3.87 14.32
N ALA A 116 11.80 -3.24 13.16
CA ALA A 116 12.76 -2.17 13.00
C ALA A 116 12.39 -1.17 11.90
N LEU A 117 12.95 0.03 12.02
CA LEU A 117 12.85 1.09 11.03
C LEU A 117 14.26 1.55 10.65
N PRO A 118 14.46 2.09 9.43
CA PRO A 118 15.75 2.62 9.01
C PRO A 118 16.32 3.64 10.01
N MET A 119 17.65 3.66 10.15
CA MET A 119 18.39 4.53 11.07
C MET A 119 18.07 4.30 12.57
N GLY A 120 17.29 3.28 12.91
CA GLY A 120 16.82 3.07 14.29
C GLY A 120 15.72 4.03 14.71
N ALA A 121 15.00 4.64 13.76
CA ALA A 121 13.86 5.50 14.03
C ALA A 121 12.76 4.80 14.87
N LEU A 122 11.98 5.57 15.60
CA LEU A 122 10.85 5.11 16.42
C LEU A 122 9.54 5.13 15.63
N VAL A 123 9.44 5.97 14.61
CA VAL A 123 8.26 6.12 13.74
C VAL A 123 8.68 6.46 12.31
N GLN A 124 7.95 5.97 11.32
CA GLN A 124 7.97 6.49 9.95
C GLN A 124 6.56 6.57 9.40
N VAL A 125 6.33 7.49 8.47
CA VAL A 125 5.01 7.73 7.88
C VAL A 125 5.11 7.75 6.37
N ASP A 126 4.23 7.04 5.66
CA ASP A 126 4.03 7.25 4.22
C ASP A 126 2.62 7.74 3.91
N ALA A 127 2.45 8.32 2.73
CA ALA A 127 1.21 8.94 2.29
C ALA A 127 0.91 8.63 0.82
N LEU A 128 -0.38 8.62 0.50
CA LEU A 128 -0.91 8.66 -0.86
C LEU A 128 -1.76 9.94 -0.98
N LEU A 129 -1.55 10.71 -2.03
CA LEU A 129 -2.28 11.97 -2.28
C LEU A 129 -3.27 11.83 -3.42
N SER A 130 -4.39 12.54 -3.33
CA SER A 130 -5.31 12.86 -4.42
C SER A 130 -4.76 13.98 -5.32
N ASN A 131 -3.47 13.93 -5.62
CA ASN A 131 -2.83 14.79 -6.60
C ASN A 131 -2.34 13.94 -7.75
N GLY A 132 -2.79 14.28 -8.95
CA GLY A 132 -2.35 13.65 -10.17
C GLY A 132 -1.60 14.59 -11.09
N GLU A 133 -0.56 14.07 -11.72
CA GLU A 133 0.00 14.66 -12.93
C GLU A 133 0.22 13.58 -14.00
N GLY A 134 0.14 13.99 -15.27
CA GLY A 134 0.26 13.06 -16.40
C GLY A 134 -1.06 12.38 -16.77
N THR A 135 -2.15 13.13 -16.81
CA THR A 135 -3.40 12.72 -17.47
C THR A 135 -3.39 13.18 -18.93
N ILE A 136 -4.24 12.55 -19.76
CA ILE A 136 -4.40 12.89 -21.17
C ILE A 136 -4.79 14.38 -21.28
N PRO A 137 -4.20 15.18 -22.20
CA PRO A 137 -4.65 16.54 -22.46
C PRO A 137 -6.16 16.56 -22.72
N ASN A 138 -6.89 17.41 -21.97
CA ASN A 138 -8.35 17.57 -21.99
C ASN A 138 -9.18 16.47 -21.27
N ALA A 139 -8.58 15.51 -20.56
CA ALA A 139 -9.30 14.70 -19.58
C ALA A 139 -9.57 15.52 -18.30
N PRO A 140 -10.64 15.20 -17.53
CA PRO A 140 -10.88 15.82 -16.23
C PRO A 140 -9.61 15.78 -15.40
N GLN A 141 -9.14 16.95 -14.98
CA GLN A 141 -7.94 17.04 -14.16
C GLN A 141 -8.30 16.74 -12.71
N ALA A 142 -7.31 16.52 -11.85
CA ALA A 142 -7.55 16.29 -10.42
C ALA A 142 -8.44 17.38 -9.77
N GLY A 143 -8.45 18.61 -10.30
CA GLY A 143 -9.30 19.72 -9.84
C GLY A 143 -10.81 19.56 -10.11
N ASP A 144 -11.21 18.67 -11.03
CA ASP A 144 -12.63 18.36 -11.30
C ASP A 144 -13.12 17.15 -10.49
N LEU A 145 -12.19 16.45 -9.82
CA LEU A 145 -12.47 15.24 -9.07
C LEU A 145 -12.68 15.56 -7.60
N ILE A 146 -13.65 14.88 -6.99
CA ILE A 146 -13.97 15.07 -5.57
C ILE A 146 -13.39 13.92 -4.78
N LYS A 147 -12.72 14.24 -3.67
CA LYS A 147 -12.38 13.25 -2.66
C LYS A 147 -13.59 13.00 -1.76
N LEU A 148 -14.01 11.74 -1.66
CA LEU A 148 -15.19 11.35 -0.90
C LEU A 148 -14.81 10.40 0.22
N SER A 149 -15.18 10.78 1.43
CA SER A 149 -14.89 10.04 2.66
C SER A 149 -16.22 9.52 3.22
N ARG A 150 -16.36 8.21 3.41
CA ARG A 150 -17.61 7.59 3.92
C ARG A 150 -17.36 6.71 5.13
N ASN A 151 -18.37 6.60 5.99
CA ASN A 151 -18.41 5.66 7.10
C ASN A 151 -19.79 4.98 7.11
N THR A 152 -19.81 3.73 7.55
CA THR A 152 -21.02 2.99 7.90
C THR A 152 -21.00 2.64 9.39
N ALA A 153 -22.18 2.61 10.00
CA ALA A 153 -22.34 2.15 11.39
C ALA A 153 -22.13 0.63 11.54
N ASN A 154 -22.10 -0.11 10.44
CA ASN A 154 -21.93 -1.57 10.43
C ASN A 154 -20.47 -2.02 10.45
N ALA A 155 -19.51 -1.09 10.56
CA ALA A 155 -18.09 -1.38 10.73
C ALA A 155 -17.50 -0.45 11.80
N PRO A 156 -16.34 -0.80 12.40
CA PRO A 156 -15.72 0.03 13.44
C PRO A 156 -15.44 1.46 12.95
N VAL A 157 -15.84 2.45 13.74
CA VAL A 157 -15.60 3.87 13.46
C VAL A 157 -14.48 4.41 14.35
N SER A 158 -13.73 5.38 13.85
CA SER A 158 -12.60 5.98 14.57
C SER A 158 -12.61 7.50 14.37
N PRO A 159 -12.28 8.30 15.41
CA PRO A 159 -12.08 9.74 15.25
C PRO A 159 -10.78 10.07 14.50
N LEU A 160 -9.86 9.12 14.36
CA LEU A 160 -8.56 9.30 13.72
C LEU A 160 -8.56 8.94 12.23
N SER A 161 -9.63 8.36 11.71
CA SER A 161 -9.61 7.86 10.33
C SER A 161 -11.01 7.73 9.77
N THR A 162 -11.16 7.97 8.48
CA THR A 162 -12.36 7.55 7.76
C THR A 162 -12.22 6.08 7.34
N GLN A 163 -13.29 5.28 7.41
CA GLN A 163 -13.28 3.88 6.96
C GLN A 163 -12.86 3.74 5.50
N THR A 164 -13.34 4.65 4.65
CA THR A 164 -13.10 4.63 3.21
C THR A 164 -12.87 6.06 2.70
N VAL A 165 -11.84 6.21 1.85
CA VAL A 165 -11.58 7.44 1.10
C VAL A 165 -11.44 7.11 -0.38
N ALA A 166 -12.45 7.55 -1.15
CA ALA A 166 -12.51 7.43 -2.59
C ALA A 166 -11.96 8.69 -3.28
N PHE A 167 -11.22 8.50 -4.36
CA PHE A 167 -10.77 9.56 -5.26
C PHE A 167 -10.57 8.99 -6.67
N SER A 168 -10.89 9.73 -7.73
CA SER A 168 -10.76 9.22 -9.10
C SER A 168 -11.43 7.83 -9.23
N HIS A 169 -10.66 6.77 -9.51
CA HIS A 169 -11.15 5.41 -9.73
C HIS A 169 -10.91 4.44 -8.55
N TYR A 170 -10.27 4.86 -7.45
CA TYR A 170 -9.99 3.95 -6.34
C TYR A 170 -10.59 4.43 -5.04
N ASN A 171 -10.75 3.46 -4.16
CA ASN A 171 -11.15 3.66 -2.79
C ASN A 171 -10.19 2.92 -1.86
N ASN A 172 -9.63 3.68 -0.91
CA ASN A 172 -8.67 3.19 0.06
C ASN A 172 -9.40 2.93 1.38
N ILE A 173 -9.35 1.68 1.84
CA ILE A 173 -10.00 1.25 3.07
C ILE A 173 -8.97 1.31 4.20
N SER A 174 -9.30 2.02 5.29
CA SER A 174 -8.50 2.00 6.51
C SER A 174 -8.30 0.57 7.02
N ALA A 175 -7.16 0.29 7.64
CA ALA A 175 -6.91 -1.03 8.22
C ALA A 175 -8.03 -1.41 9.20
N GLN A 176 -8.70 -2.52 8.90
CA GLN A 176 -9.76 -3.05 9.72
C GLN A 176 -9.17 -4.00 10.76
N LEU A 177 -9.34 -3.61 12.04
CA LEU A 177 -9.12 -4.45 13.20
C LEU A 177 -10.28 -5.44 13.38
N PRO A 178 -10.08 -6.53 14.15
CA PRO A 178 -11.10 -7.53 14.39
C PRO A 178 -12.06 -7.09 15.51
N VAL A 179 -12.59 -5.89 15.37
CA VAL A 179 -13.51 -5.26 16.31
C VAL A 179 -14.95 -5.54 15.87
N ASP A 180 -15.79 -5.96 16.81
CA ASP A 180 -17.23 -6.04 16.59
C ASP A 180 -17.82 -4.61 16.62
N PRO A 181 -18.39 -4.13 15.51
CA PRO A 181 -18.93 -2.76 15.40
C PRO A 181 -20.05 -2.48 16.41
N LYS A 182 -20.77 -3.49 16.89
CA LYS A 182 -21.86 -3.31 17.86
C LYS A 182 -21.35 -3.04 19.27
N THR A 183 -20.22 -3.66 19.62
CA THR A 183 -19.69 -3.60 20.99
C THR A 183 -18.48 -2.68 21.12
N GLY A 184 -17.81 -2.37 20.01
CA GLY A 184 -16.55 -1.62 19.98
C GLY A 184 -15.37 -2.40 20.58
N LYS A 185 -15.52 -3.71 20.79
CA LYS A 185 -14.50 -4.58 21.39
C LYS A 185 -13.92 -5.54 20.36
N LEU A 186 -12.68 -5.98 20.59
CA LEU A 186 -12.12 -7.11 19.85
C LEU A 186 -13.01 -8.34 20.02
N VAL A 187 -13.19 -9.09 18.94
CA VAL A 187 -13.87 -10.38 19.01
C VAL A 187 -13.06 -11.38 19.83
N ALA A 188 -13.74 -12.20 20.61
CA ALA A 188 -13.13 -13.31 21.32
C ALA A 188 -12.72 -14.42 20.33
N GLY A 189 -11.72 -15.21 20.72
CA GLY A 189 -11.21 -16.32 19.90
C GLY A 189 -9.76 -16.11 19.48
N GLY A 190 -9.31 -16.96 18.55
CA GLY A 190 -7.98 -16.91 18.00
C GLY A 190 -7.93 -16.11 16.70
N VAL A 191 -6.85 -16.35 15.95
CA VAL A 191 -6.58 -15.65 14.70
C VAL A 191 -7.64 -15.88 13.61
N LYS A 192 -8.34 -17.03 13.63
CA LYS A 192 -9.40 -17.33 12.66
C LYS A 192 -10.61 -16.43 12.86
N GLU A 193 -11.10 -16.34 14.09
CA GLU A 193 -12.23 -15.48 14.46
C GLU A 193 -11.90 -14.01 14.17
N GLN A 194 -10.68 -13.60 14.51
CA GLN A 194 -10.21 -12.25 14.23
C GLN A 194 -10.08 -11.97 12.73
N ALA A 195 -9.44 -12.84 11.95
CA ALA A 195 -9.32 -12.66 10.50
C ALA A 195 -10.70 -12.55 9.83
N ALA A 196 -11.65 -13.39 10.27
CA ALA A 196 -13.01 -13.36 9.77
C ALA A 196 -13.70 -12.04 10.11
N GLN A 197 -13.48 -11.49 11.31
CA GLN A 197 -14.04 -10.21 11.68
C GLN A 197 -13.44 -9.06 10.87
N CYS A 198 -12.13 -9.04 10.64
CA CYS A 198 -11.50 -8.02 9.78
C CYS A 198 -12.13 -8.01 8.38
N LEU A 199 -12.29 -9.18 7.76
CA LEU A 199 -12.88 -9.30 6.42
C LEU A 199 -14.38 -8.97 6.41
N LYS A 200 -15.13 -9.30 7.47
CA LYS A 200 -16.52 -8.85 7.65
C LYS A 200 -16.63 -7.33 7.76
N ASN A 201 -15.72 -6.69 8.49
CA ASN A 201 -15.68 -5.24 8.61
C ASN A 201 -15.39 -4.58 7.25
N VAL A 202 -14.43 -5.10 6.48
CA VAL A 202 -14.20 -4.66 5.09
C VAL A 202 -15.46 -4.85 4.25
N LYS A 203 -16.11 -6.03 4.32
CA LYS A 203 -17.33 -6.31 3.56
C LYS A 203 -18.46 -5.33 3.90
N ALA A 204 -18.69 -5.05 5.18
CA ALA A 204 -19.70 -4.09 5.62
C ALA A 204 -19.41 -2.66 5.12
N ILE A 205 -18.13 -2.25 5.05
CA ILE A 205 -17.74 -0.96 4.47
C ILE A 205 -18.08 -0.91 2.98
N LEU A 206 -17.75 -1.96 2.23
CA LEU A 206 -18.04 -2.04 0.80
C LEU A 206 -19.55 -2.06 0.52
N GLU A 207 -20.32 -2.84 1.29
CA GLU A 207 -21.78 -2.82 1.21
C GLU A 207 -22.35 -1.43 1.53
N GLY A 208 -21.75 -0.68 2.46
CA GLY A 208 -22.15 0.69 2.80
C GLY A 208 -21.89 1.73 1.71
N ILE A 209 -21.17 1.36 0.64
CA ILE A 209 -20.93 2.19 -0.55
C ILE A 209 -21.40 1.50 -1.84
N ASP A 210 -22.22 0.46 -1.72
CA ASP A 210 -22.78 -0.33 -2.83
C ASP A 210 -21.72 -0.97 -3.76
N VAL A 211 -20.61 -1.42 -3.17
CA VAL A 211 -19.48 -2.06 -3.88
C VAL A 211 -19.39 -3.55 -3.53
N PRO A 212 -19.24 -4.46 -4.51
CA PRO A 212 -19.09 -5.88 -4.25
C PRO A 212 -17.69 -6.20 -3.68
N PHE A 213 -17.60 -7.30 -2.92
CA PHE A 213 -16.35 -7.68 -2.27
C PHE A 213 -15.23 -8.06 -3.26
N ASP A 214 -15.59 -8.57 -4.43
CA ASP A 214 -14.64 -8.91 -5.50
C ASP A 214 -14.01 -7.68 -6.19
N ASP A 215 -14.48 -6.45 -5.92
CA ASP A 215 -13.87 -5.22 -6.43
C ASP A 215 -12.60 -4.82 -5.64
N ILE A 216 -12.23 -5.59 -4.62
CA ILE A 216 -10.91 -5.43 -3.99
C ILE A 216 -9.84 -5.84 -5.01
N VAL A 217 -8.88 -4.96 -5.27
CA VAL A 217 -7.74 -5.21 -6.18
C VAL A 217 -6.44 -5.52 -5.43
N LYS A 218 -6.31 -5.04 -4.19
CA LYS A 218 -5.15 -5.30 -3.32
C LYS A 218 -5.60 -5.52 -1.88
N VAL A 219 -5.02 -6.52 -1.24
CA VAL A 219 -5.16 -6.79 0.20
C VAL A 219 -3.79 -6.81 0.86
N ASN A 220 -3.63 -6.08 1.95
CA ASN A 220 -2.49 -6.17 2.85
C ASN A 220 -2.97 -6.76 4.18
N ILE A 221 -2.36 -7.88 4.59
CA ILE A 221 -2.67 -8.58 5.85
C ILE A 221 -1.48 -8.42 6.77
N PHE A 222 -1.69 -7.79 7.91
CA PHE A 222 -0.69 -7.69 8.96
C PHE A 222 -1.00 -8.71 10.04
N LEU A 223 -0.02 -9.54 10.38
CA LEU A 223 -0.20 -10.70 11.24
C LEU A 223 0.85 -10.70 12.35
N LYS A 224 0.42 -10.85 13.60
CA LYS A 224 1.32 -10.84 14.77
C LYS A 224 2.22 -12.08 14.83
N ASN A 225 1.73 -13.23 14.37
CA ASN A 225 2.47 -14.49 14.36
C ASN A 225 2.32 -15.23 13.03
N PHE A 226 3.43 -15.45 12.32
CA PHE A 226 3.42 -16.11 11.02
C PHE A 226 3.13 -17.62 11.07
N ALA A 227 3.17 -18.24 12.25
CA ALA A 227 2.65 -19.60 12.42
C ALA A 227 1.15 -19.69 12.10
N ASP A 228 0.42 -18.57 12.18
CA ASP A 228 -1.02 -18.50 11.94
C ASP A 228 -1.39 -18.27 10.46
N VAL A 229 -0.42 -18.20 9.55
CA VAL A 229 -0.67 -17.91 8.13
C VAL A 229 -1.68 -18.87 7.52
N GLU A 230 -1.58 -20.18 7.80
CA GLU A 230 -2.52 -21.16 7.26
C GLU A 230 -3.94 -21.00 7.82
N ALA A 231 -4.06 -20.65 9.11
CA ALA A 231 -5.35 -20.36 9.72
C ALA A 231 -6.02 -19.13 9.07
N VAL A 232 -5.24 -18.08 8.78
CA VAL A 232 -5.73 -16.90 8.04
C VAL A 232 -6.06 -17.27 6.60
N ASN A 233 -5.28 -18.11 5.94
CA ASN A 233 -5.54 -18.57 4.57
C ASN A 233 -6.86 -19.35 4.46
N GLU A 234 -7.17 -20.20 5.45
CA GLU A 234 -8.45 -20.92 5.50
C GLU A 234 -9.63 -19.96 5.55
N VAL A 235 -9.55 -18.92 6.39
CA VAL A 235 -10.59 -17.89 6.47
C VAL A 235 -10.65 -17.08 5.17
N TYR A 236 -9.51 -16.66 4.63
CA TYR A 236 -9.45 -15.86 3.41
C TYR A 236 -10.16 -16.55 2.22
N LYS A 237 -10.01 -17.88 2.09
CA LYS A 237 -10.69 -18.69 1.06
C LYS A 237 -12.22 -18.69 1.19
N THR A 238 -12.78 -18.32 2.35
CA THR A 238 -14.24 -18.22 2.50
C THR A 238 -14.78 -16.88 2.01
N PHE A 239 -13.91 -15.91 1.72
CA PHE A 239 -14.27 -14.57 1.24
C PHE A 239 -13.88 -14.34 -0.21
N PHE A 240 -12.87 -15.04 -0.73
CA PHE A 240 -12.47 -14.93 -2.12
C PHE A 240 -12.41 -16.31 -2.81
N PRO A 241 -12.92 -16.43 -4.04
CA PRO A 241 -13.74 -15.45 -4.77
C PRO A 241 -15.20 -15.44 -4.25
N ASP A 242 -15.83 -14.26 -4.05
CA ASP A 242 -17.16 -14.12 -3.42
C ASP A 242 -18.32 -14.39 -4.41
N SER A 243 -18.23 -13.86 -5.64
CA SER A 243 -19.25 -14.00 -6.67
C SER A 243 -19.06 -15.24 -7.54
N ALA A 244 -20.15 -15.67 -8.21
CA ALA A 244 -20.08 -16.78 -9.16
C ALA A 244 -19.17 -16.47 -10.36
N ILE A 245 -19.13 -15.20 -10.78
CA ILE A 245 -18.28 -14.73 -11.88
C ILE A 245 -16.82 -14.81 -11.47
N ALA A 246 -16.46 -14.26 -10.31
CA ALA A 246 -15.10 -14.32 -9.80
C ALA A 246 -14.62 -15.76 -9.57
N ARG A 247 -15.50 -16.65 -9.10
CA ARG A 247 -15.21 -18.09 -9.01
C ARG A 247 -14.95 -18.75 -10.37
N ALA A 248 -15.73 -18.41 -11.39
CA ALA A 248 -15.58 -18.98 -12.73
C ALA A 248 -14.22 -18.65 -13.37
N VAL A 249 -13.64 -17.49 -13.03
CA VAL A 249 -12.31 -17.05 -13.50
C VAL A 249 -11.22 -17.20 -12.43
N ALA A 250 -11.52 -17.81 -11.28
CA ALA A 250 -10.64 -17.96 -10.13
C ALA A 250 -9.96 -16.65 -9.68
N TYR A 251 -10.69 -15.54 -9.73
CA TYR A 251 -10.17 -14.22 -9.37
C TYR A 251 -9.89 -14.10 -7.87
N VAL A 252 -8.68 -13.65 -7.54
CA VAL A 252 -8.26 -13.26 -6.19
C VAL A 252 -7.41 -11.99 -6.29
N PRO A 253 -7.53 -11.02 -5.36
CA PRO A 253 -6.77 -9.78 -5.45
C PRO A 253 -5.26 -10.00 -5.33
N ALA A 254 -4.49 -8.97 -5.67
CA ALA A 254 -3.10 -8.91 -5.28
C ALA A 254 -2.99 -8.92 -3.75
N ARG A 255 -1.96 -9.55 -3.19
CA ARG A 255 -1.85 -9.79 -1.75
C ARG A 255 -0.44 -9.58 -1.22
N THR A 256 -0.34 -9.00 -0.03
CA THR A 256 0.89 -8.98 0.78
C THR A 256 0.56 -9.42 2.20
N MET A 257 1.40 -10.26 2.80
CA MET A 257 1.33 -10.63 4.22
C MET A 257 2.58 -10.12 4.94
N ILE A 258 2.39 -9.44 6.07
CA ILE A 258 3.45 -8.69 6.77
C ILE A 258 3.45 -9.10 8.23
N ALA A 259 4.63 -9.48 8.76
CA ALA A 259 4.76 -9.76 10.18
C ALA A 259 4.77 -8.43 10.94
N ALA A 260 3.72 -8.21 11.74
CA ALA A 260 3.65 -7.10 12.66
C ALA A 260 4.29 -7.52 13.99
N ALA A 261 5.12 -6.67 14.57
CA ALA A 261 5.61 -6.87 15.93
C ALA A 261 4.45 -6.79 16.95
N ALA A 262 3.51 -5.88 16.70
CA ALA A 262 2.24 -5.76 17.41
C ALA A 262 1.23 -4.97 16.58
N LEU A 263 -0.05 -5.10 16.93
CA LEU A 263 -1.16 -4.39 16.33
C LEU A 263 -1.95 -3.63 17.41
N PRO A 264 -2.69 -2.57 17.05
CA PRO A 264 -3.57 -1.89 17.98
C PRO A 264 -4.55 -2.83 18.68
N MET A 265 -4.90 -2.51 19.92
CA MET A 265 -5.76 -3.32 20.80
C MET A 265 -5.21 -4.72 21.14
N ASP A 266 -3.95 -5.02 20.79
CA ASP A 266 -3.38 -6.37 20.87
C ASP A 266 -4.05 -7.38 19.91
N ALA A 267 -4.56 -6.89 18.77
CA ALA A 267 -5.10 -7.76 17.73
C ALA A 267 -4.03 -8.72 17.19
N LEU A 268 -4.46 -9.90 16.76
CA LEU A 268 -3.62 -10.93 16.14
C LEU A 268 -3.44 -10.66 14.63
N VAL A 269 -4.43 -10.04 14.00
CA VAL A 269 -4.47 -9.75 12.57
C VAL A 269 -5.24 -8.47 12.29
N GLN A 270 -4.83 -7.72 11.26
CA GLN A 270 -5.62 -6.63 10.67
C GLN A 270 -5.52 -6.67 9.14
N VAL A 271 -6.51 -6.11 8.46
CA VAL A 271 -6.61 -6.16 6.99
C VAL A 271 -6.81 -4.75 6.43
N GLU A 272 -5.94 -4.35 5.51
CA GLU A 272 -6.09 -3.15 4.68
C GLU A 272 -6.44 -3.57 3.25
N ALA A 273 -7.26 -2.78 2.56
CA ALA A 273 -7.67 -3.05 1.17
C ALA A 273 -7.68 -1.80 0.28
N VAL A 274 -7.40 -2.01 -1.01
CA VAL A 274 -7.63 -1.04 -2.09
C VAL A 274 -8.65 -1.62 -3.04
N VAL A 275 -9.60 -0.81 -3.46
CA VAL A 275 -10.81 -1.22 -4.18
C VAL A 275 -10.89 -0.48 -5.52
N SER A 276 -11.28 -1.18 -6.58
CA SER A 276 -11.55 -0.66 -7.93
C SER A 276 -12.89 0.09 -8.04
N HIS A 277 -13.15 0.96 -7.08
CA HIS A 277 -14.34 1.81 -7.10
C HIS A 277 -13.93 3.20 -6.69
N GLY A 278 -14.28 4.21 -7.46
CA GLY A 278 -14.06 5.59 -7.06
C GLY A 278 -15.34 6.39 -7.26
N ASP A 279 -15.81 7.03 -6.20
CA ASP A 279 -16.97 7.93 -6.26
C ASP A 279 -16.60 9.34 -6.77
N GLY A 280 -15.32 9.57 -7.10
CA GLY A 280 -14.74 10.92 -7.23
C GLY A 280 -15.07 11.70 -8.50
N THR A 281 -16.03 11.23 -9.29
CA THR A 281 -16.45 11.82 -10.56
C THR A 281 -17.97 12.12 -10.46
N PRO A 282 -18.41 13.38 -10.63
CA PRO A 282 -19.83 13.73 -10.71
C PRO A 282 -20.53 12.87 -11.77
N PRO A 283 -21.81 12.48 -11.57
CA PRO A 283 -22.30 11.14 -11.86
C PRO A 283 -21.59 10.55 -13.07
N GLN A 284 -20.65 9.62 -12.85
CA GLN A 284 -20.03 8.89 -13.97
C GLN A 284 -21.15 8.49 -14.88
N ALA A 285 -21.08 8.94 -16.14
CA ALA A 285 -22.02 8.48 -17.13
C ALA A 285 -22.03 6.96 -17.02
N VAL A 286 -23.21 6.36 -17.10
CA VAL A 286 -23.34 4.90 -17.06
C VAL A 286 -22.30 4.27 -18.01
N GLU A 287 -22.04 4.91 -19.13
CA GLU A 287 -21.01 4.60 -20.13
C GLU A 287 -19.56 4.52 -19.61
N ASP A 288 -19.14 5.37 -18.67
CA ASP A 288 -17.77 5.36 -18.09
C ASP A 288 -17.54 4.19 -17.13
N ARG A 289 -18.62 3.64 -16.53
CA ARG A 289 -18.58 2.43 -15.69
C ARG A 289 -18.47 1.14 -16.49
N HIS A 290 -18.90 1.12 -17.76
CA HIS A 290 -19.05 -0.12 -18.54
C HIS A 290 -17.80 -0.53 -19.34
N GLY A 291 -16.68 0.20 -19.22
CA GLY A 291 -15.45 -0.08 -19.97
C GLY A 291 -14.21 -0.42 -19.12
N ILE A 292 -14.22 -0.12 -17.82
CA ILE A 292 -13.06 -0.35 -16.94
C ILE A 292 -13.30 -1.64 -16.15
N VAL A 293 -12.54 -2.68 -16.48
CA VAL A 293 -12.66 -4.01 -15.89
C VAL A 293 -11.41 -4.31 -15.06
N ILE A 294 -11.58 -5.07 -13.99
CA ILE A 294 -10.46 -5.62 -13.23
C ILE A 294 -9.76 -6.68 -14.09
N TRP A 295 -8.47 -6.48 -14.37
CA TRP A 295 -7.64 -7.40 -15.13
C TRP A 295 -6.62 -8.06 -14.22
N ALA A 296 -6.92 -9.29 -13.80
CA ALA A 296 -5.98 -10.17 -13.12
C ALA A 296 -5.09 -10.89 -14.15
N HIS A 297 -3.77 -10.91 -13.91
CA HIS A 297 -2.83 -11.62 -14.77
C HIS A 297 -1.75 -12.36 -13.97
N ASN A 298 -1.41 -13.56 -14.46
CA ASN A 298 -0.30 -14.37 -13.95
C ASN A 298 0.54 -14.87 -15.14
N THR A 299 1.86 -14.72 -15.04
CA THR A 299 2.86 -15.30 -15.94
C THR A 299 3.50 -16.55 -15.34
N ASP A 300 3.93 -17.48 -16.19
CA ASP A 300 4.72 -18.65 -15.80
C ASP A 300 6.18 -18.30 -15.45
N ASN A 301 6.62 -17.08 -15.79
CA ASN A 301 7.98 -16.61 -15.54
C ASN A 301 8.20 -16.04 -14.14
N ALA A 302 7.17 -16.08 -13.28
CA ALA A 302 7.24 -15.66 -11.88
C ALA A 302 6.46 -16.64 -10.99
N PRO A 303 6.75 -16.69 -9.68
CA PRO A 303 6.07 -17.58 -8.74
C PRO A 303 4.55 -17.32 -8.68
N LYS A 304 3.75 -18.38 -8.83
CA LYS A 304 2.28 -18.31 -8.73
C LYS A 304 1.79 -18.71 -7.33
N CYS A 305 0.64 -18.18 -6.94
CA CYS A 305 0.00 -18.47 -5.67
C CYS A 305 -1.52 -18.65 -5.89
N PRO A 306 -2.14 -19.71 -5.34
CA PRO A 306 -3.59 -19.89 -5.46
C PRO A 306 -4.42 -18.89 -4.65
N LEU A 307 -3.78 -18.12 -3.76
CA LEU A 307 -4.43 -17.17 -2.84
C LEU A 307 -4.21 -15.70 -3.22
N SER A 308 -3.56 -15.45 -4.36
CA SER A 308 -3.29 -14.10 -4.82
C SER A 308 -2.89 -14.08 -6.29
N THR A 309 -3.37 -13.09 -7.02
CA THR A 309 -2.92 -12.85 -8.39
C THR A 309 -1.60 -12.07 -8.37
N GLN A 310 -0.65 -12.42 -9.24
CA GLN A 310 0.64 -11.73 -9.35
C GLN A 310 0.48 -10.23 -9.59
N THR A 311 -0.39 -9.83 -10.54
CA THR A 311 -0.76 -8.44 -10.80
C THR A 311 -2.26 -8.30 -11.04
N VAL A 312 -2.85 -7.26 -10.46
CA VAL A 312 -4.25 -6.88 -10.69
C VAL A 312 -4.30 -5.44 -11.19
N ALA A 313 -4.69 -5.29 -12.45
CA ALA A 313 -4.90 -4.01 -13.10
C ALA A 313 -6.33 -3.53 -12.89
N PHE A 314 -6.48 -2.24 -12.66
CA PHE A 314 -7.74 -1.53 -12.80
C PHE A 314 -7.41 -0.10 -13.19
N SER A 315 -8.15 0.54 -14.09
CA SER A 315 -7.95 1.95 -14.48
C SER A 315 -6.46 2.31 -14.71
N HIS A 316 -5.84 3.03 -13.77
CA HIS A 316 -4.52 3.64 -13.93
C HIS A 316 -3.38 2.92 -13.23
N TYR A 317 -3.61 1.78 -12.58
CA TYR A 317 -2.59 1.08 -11.82
C TYR A 317 -2.72 -0.43 -11.89
N ASN A 318 -1.57 -1.08 -11.87
CA ASN A 318 -1.38 -2.48 -11.55
C ASN A 318 -0.87 -2.60 -10.11
N HIS A 319 -1.57 -3.36 -9.28
CA HIS A 319 -1.12 -3.71 -7.94
C HIS A 319 -0.50 -5.10 -7.98
N LEU A 320 0.77 -5.23 -7.60
CA LEU A 320 1.45 -6.52 -7.58
C LEU A 320 1.35 -7.16 -6.19
N SER A 321 1.19 -8.48 -6.17
CA SER A 321 1.41 -9.27 -4.96
C SER A 321 2.87 -9.20 -4.53
N ALA A 322 3.13 -9.31 -3.23
CA ALA A 322 4.50 -9.38 -2.73
C ALA A 322 5.23 -10.56 -3.34
N GLN A 323 6.35 -10.26 -4.00
CA GLN A 323 7.23 -11.23 -4.60
C GLN A 323 8.25 -11.68 -3.56
N LEU A 324 8.24 -12.98 -3.32
CA LEU A 324 9.27 -13.70 -2.57
C LEU A 324 10.46 -14.02 -3.50
N PRO A 325 11.63 -14.31 -2.93
CA PRO A 325 12.83 -14.63 -3.68
C PRO A 325 12.82 -16.08 -4.16
N LEU A 326 11.71 -16.49 -4.78
CA LEU A 326 11.53 -17.84 -5.28
C LEU A 326 11.96 -17.91 -6.74
N ASP A 327 12.62 -19.01 -7.10
CA ASP A 327 12.80 -19.39 -8.49
C ASP A 327 11.44 -19.83 -9.08
N ALA A 328 11.04 -19.25 -10.20
CA ALA A 328 9.71 -19.46 -10.77
C ALA A 328 9.46 -20.92 -11.22
N LYS A 329 10.51 -21.67 -11.58
CA LYS A 329 10.39 -23.05 -12.08
C LYS A 329 10.29 -24.05 -10.94
N THR A 330 11.07 -23.84 -9.88
CA THR A 330 11.20 -24.78 -8.77
C THR A 330 10.32 -24.42 -7.57
N GLY A 331 9.91 -23.15 -7.44
CA GLY A 331 9.17 -22.65 -6.28
C GLY A 331 9.98 -22.63 -4.97
N ALA A 332 11.30 -22.83 -5.05
CA ALA A 332 12.23 -22.81 -3.92
C ALA A 332 12.83 -21.41 -3.74
N ILE A 333 13.15 -21.05 -2.49
CA ILE A 333 13.92 -19.84 -2.17
C ILE A 333 15.31 -19.98 -2.82
N VAL A 334 15.78 -18.92 -3.50
CA VAL A 334 17.12 -18.93 -4.08
C VAL A 334 18.19 -19.00 -2.99
N ALA A 335 19.25 -19.75 -3.27
CA ALA A 335 20.41 -19.83 -2.37
C ALA A 335 21.15 -18.49 -2.31
N GLY A 336 21.87 -18.26 -1.22
CA GLY A 336 22.62 -17.02 -0.98
C GLY A 336 22.05 -16.21 0.19
N GLY A 337 22.51 -14.97 0.30
CA GLY A 337 22.06 -14.02 1.31
C GLY A 337 20.95 -13.11 0.80
N VAL A 338 20.72 -12.04 1.55
CA VAL A 338 19.70 -11.03 1.23
C VAL A 338 19.91 -10.37 -0.13
N LYS A 339 21.17 -10.27 -0.61
CA LYS A 339 21.52 -9.69 -1.90
C LYS A 339 20.97 -10.53 -3.06
N GLU A 340 21.23 -11.84 -3.05
CA GLU A 340 20.72 -12.78 -4.06
C GLU A 340 19.20 -12.84 -4.01
N GLN A 341 18.63 -12.87 -2.80
CA GLN A 341 17.19 -12.88 -2.62
C GLN A 341 16.52 -11.58 -3.12
N ALA A 342 17.08 -10.41 -2.81
CA ALA A 342 16.58 -9.12 -3.32
C ALA A 342 16.59 -9.08 -4.85
N GLY A 343 17.69 -9.55 -5.45
CA GLY A 343 17.79 -9.69 -6.91
C GLY A 343 16.72 -10.61 -7.49
N GLN A 344 16.38 -11.71 -6.80
CA GLN A 344 15.33 -12.61 -7.26
C GLN A 344 13.93 -11.98 -7.13
N CYS A 345 13.62 -11.29 -6.04
CA CYS A 345 12.37 -10.53 -5.90
C CYS A 345 12.20 -9.54 -7.06
N LEU A 346 13.24 -8.77 -7.38
CA LEU A 346 13.20 -7.77 -8.45
C LEU A 346 13.10 -8.39 -9.84
N LYS A 347 13.75 -9.54 -10.11
CA LYS A 347 13.57 -10.32 -11.35
C LYS A 347 12.14 -10.85 -11.50
N ASN A 348 11.54 -11.35 -10.41
CA ASN A 348 10.16 -11.82 -10.43
C ASN A 348 9.19 -10.65 -10.72
N ILE A 349 9.40 -9.49 -10.09
CA ILE A 349 8.65 -8.26 -10.38
C ILE A 349 8.82 -7.88 -11.85
N GLN A 350 10.05 -7.82 -12.35
CA GLN A 350 10.33 -7.49 -13.76
C GLN A 350 9.60 -8.42 -14.72
N ALA A 351 9.63 -9.74 -14.49
CA ALA A 351 8.96 -10.71 -15.32
C ALA A 351 7.43 -10.53 -15.34
N ILE A 352 6.82 -10.16 -14.20
CA ILE A 352 5.38 -9.86 -14.12
C ILE A 352 5.05 -8.56 -14.85
N VAL A 353 5.85 -7.52 -14.65
CA VAL A 353 5.66 -6.21 -15.29
C VAL A 353 5.79 -6.32 -16.82
N GLU A 354 6.80 -7.04 -17.31
CA GLU A 354 6.99 -7.27 -18.74
C GLU A 354 5.88 -8.14 -19.35
N SER A 355 5.29 -9.07 -18.59
CA SER A 355 4.21 -9.93 -19.10
C SER A 355 2.90 -9.19 -19.35
N ILE A 356 2.73 -8.00 -18.76
CA ILE A 356 1.60 -7.09 -19.00
C ILE A 356 1.97 -5.89 -19.89
N GLY A 357 3.10 -5.97 -20.60
CA GLY A 357 3.51 -4.95 -21.58
C GLY A 357 4.08 -3.66 -20.97
N HIS A 358 4.44 -3.69 -19.67
CA HIS A 358 5.05 -2.58 -18.95
C HIS A 358 6.55 -2.77 -18.78
N VAL A 359 7.23 -1.72 -18.29
CA VAL A 359 8.66 -1.75 -17.93
C VAL A 359 8.87 -1.28 -16.50
N LEU A 360 10.03 -1.58 -15.89
CA LEU A 360 10.31 -1.17 -14.51
C LEU A 360 10.27 0.36 -14.29
N ALA A 361 10.51 1.16 -15.32
CA ALA A 361 10.36 2.61 -15.25
C ALA A 361 8.91 3.06 -15.01
N ASP A 362 7.92 2.18 -15.24
CA ASP A 362 6.50 2.45 -14.95
C ASP A 362 6.17 2.21 -13.47
N VAL A 363 7.08 1.66 -12.66
CA VAL A 363 6.84 1.45 -11.23
C VAL A 363 6.77 2.81 -10.53
N VAL A 364 5.69 3.04 -9.77
CA VAL A 364 5.48 4.30 -9.03
C VAL A 364 5.77 4.16 -7.53
N LYS A 365 5.61 2.96 -6.97
CA LYS A 365 5.86 2.68 -5.55
C LYS A 365 6.46 1.28 -5.38
N VAL A 366 7.48 1.19 -4.54
CA VAL A 366 8.06 -0.07 -4.03
C VAL A 366 7.91 -0.11 -2.52
N ASN A 367 7.45 -1.24 -1.99
CA ASN A 367 7.50 -1.53 -0.56
C ASN A 367 8.42 -2.72 -0.31
N VAL A 368 9.46 -2.49 0.49
CA VAL A 368 10.46 -3.48 0.88
C VAL A 368 10.24 -3.88 2.33
N PHE A 369 10.19 -5.18 2.58
CA PHE A 369 10.12 -5.75 3.92
C PHE A 369 11.34 -6.63 4.13
N LEU A 370 12.14 -6.33 5.15
CA LEU A 370 13.39 -7.03 5.44
C LEU A 370 13.29 -7.78 6.76
N LYS A 371 13.79 -9.01 6.80
CA LYS A 371 13.91 -9.77 8.04
C LYS A 371 14.96 -9.16 8.98
N ASN A 372 16.01 -8.55 8.41
CA ASN A 372 17.01 -7.78 9.14
C ASN A 372 17.18 -6.41 8.48
N ILE A 373 16.93 -5.32 9.21
CA ILE A 373 17.02 -3.96 8.64
C ILE A 373 18.46 -3.55 8.32
N ASP A 374 19.46 -4.15 8.96
CA ASP A 374 20.87 -3.82 8.72
C ASP A 374 21.35 -4.28 7.33
N ASP A 375 20.59 -5.15 6.67
CA ASP A 375 20.85 -5.65 5.33
C ASP A 375 20.53 -4.64 4.21
N MET A 376 20.00 -3.46 4.55
CA MET A 376 19.58 -2.44 3.56
C MET A 376 20.68 -2.06 2.56
N ALA A 377 21.95 -1.99 2.99
CA ALA A 377 23.05 -1.65 2.09
C ALA A 377 23.26 -2.72 1.00
N ALA A 378 23.12 -4.01 1.35
CA ALA A 378 23.24 -5.10 0.40
C ALA A 378 22.06 -5.13 -0.59
N VAL A 379 20.86 -4.76 -0.12
CA VAL A 379 19.68 -4.60 -0.98
C VAL A 379 19.87 -3.45 -1.96
N GLU A 380 20.39 -2.32 -1.48
CA GLU A 380 20.60 -1.12 -2.30
C GLU A 380 21.56 -1.37 -3.47
N GLU A 381 22.63 -2.13 -3.25
CA GLU A 381 23.60 -2.48 -4.28
C GLU A 381 22.94 -3.15 -5.50
N VAL A 382 21.95 -4.02 -5.26
CA VAL A 382 21.21 -4.69 -6.32
C VAL A 382 20.09 -3.80 -6.86
N TYR A 383 19.37 -3.13 -5.96
CA TYR A 383 18.22 -2.30 -6.27
C TYR A 383 18.55 -1.18 -7.28
N ALA A 384 19.71 -0.52 -7.11
CA ALA A 384 20.17 0.52 -8.02
C ALA A 384 20.33 0.05 -9.48
N GLY A 385 20.60 -1.25 -9.70
CA GLY A 385 20.65 -1.83 -11.04
C GLY A 385 19.29 -1.97 -11.74
N PHE A 386 18.21 -2.07 -10.97
CA PHE A 386 16.84 -2.15 -11.49
C PHE A 386 16.17 -0.77 -11.63
N PHE A 387 16.61 0.19 -10.82
CA PHE A 387 16.05 1.54 -10.75
C PHE A 387 17.14 2.63 -10.84
N PRO A 388 17.94 2.67 -11.92
CA PRO A 388 19.13 3.54 -12.00
C PRO A 388 18.82 5.04 -11.97
N GLY A 389 17.58 5.44 -12.26
CA GLY A 389 17.13 6.84 -12.22
C GLY A 389 16.58 7.30 -10.86
N GLY A 390 16.57 6.44 -9.84
CA GLY A 390 16.01 6.80 -8.53
C GLY A 390 14.48 6.94 -8.50
N VAL A 391 13.78 6.31 -9.44
CA VAL A 391 12.32 6.08 -9.44
C VAL A 391 12.16 4.61 -9.12
N PRO A 392 11.34 4.18 -8.14
CA PRO A 392 10.06 4.73 -7.68
C PRO A 392 10.08 5.45 -6.31
N ALA A 393 8.91 5.82 -5.79
CA ALA A 393 8.75 6.09 -4.36
C ALA A 393 8.96 4.79 -3.57
N ARG A 394 9.44 4.88 -2.33
CA ARG A 394 9.86 3.71 -1.56
C ARG A 394 9.42 3.74 -0.11
N ARG A 395 9.08 2.57 0.42
CA ARG A 395 9.01 2.28 1.84
C ARG A 395 9.91 1.09 2.15
N THR A 396 10.66 1.17 3.25
CA THR A 396 11.38 0.02 3.82
C THR A 396 11.00 -0.15 5.29
N VAL A 397 10.71 -1.37 5.72
CA VAL A 397 10.46 -1.71 7.13
C VAL A 397 11.13 -3.05 7.48
N GLY A 398 11.58 -3.19 8.72
CA GLY A 398 12.09 -4.43 9.29
C GLY A 398 10.97 -5.24 9.93
N VAL A 399 10.90 -6.53 9.64
CA VAL A 399 9.86 -7.45 10.12
C VAL A 399 10.49 -8.69 10.73
N SER A 400 9.83 -9.31 11.69
CA SER A 400 10.37 -10.47 12.41
C SER A 400 10.37 -11.77 11.58
N ALA A 401 9.47 -11.88 10.61
CA ALA A 401 9.32 -13.06 9.77
C ALA A 401 8.75 -12.72 8.39
N LEU A 402 9.05 -13.60 7.43
CA LEU A 402 8.51 -13.57 6.07
C LEU A 402 8.11 -14.99 5.66
N PRO A 403 7.20 -15.15 4.68
CA PRO A 403 6.81 -16.48 4.22
C PRO A 403 8.01 -17.28 3.72
N LYS A 404 8.01 -18.60 3.96
CA LYS A 404 9.11 -19.52 3.59
C LYS A 404 10.48 -19.13 4.16
N ASP A 405 10.48 -18.40 5.28
CA ASP A 405 11.70 -17.90 5.94
C ASP A 405 12.60 -17.03 5.04
N ALA A 406 11.99 -16.34 4.08
CA ALA A 406 12.71 -15.39 3.23
C ALA A 406 13.37 -14.27 4.05
N LEU A 407 14.46 -13.71 3.53
CA LEU A 407 15.15 -12.55 4.13
C LEU A 407 14.54 -11.23 3.67
N ILE A 408 13.86 -11.24 2.53
CA ILE A 408 13.23 -10.07 1.91
C ILE A 408 11.97 -10.48 1.14
N GLN A 409 10.98 -9.59 1.12
CA GLN A 409 9.90 -9.61 0.13
C GLN A 409 9.66 -8.18 -0.38
N ILE A 410 9.18 -8.06 -1.62
CA ILE A 410 8.95 -6.76 -2.25
C ILE A 410 7.59 -6.78 -2.96
N ASP A 411 6.75 -5.80 -2.71
CA ASP A 411 5.59 -5.49 -3.56
C ASP A 411 5.75 -4.14 -4.24
N VAL A 412 5.00 -3.95 -5.33
CA VAL A 412 5.04 -2.72 -6.11
C VAL A 412 3.66 -2.30 -6.59
N VAL A 413 3.54 -1.00 -6.87
CA VAL A 413 2.46 -0.42 -7.67
C VAL A 413 3.07 0.10 -8.96
N VAL A 414 2.46 -0.27 -10.07
CA VAL A 414 2.92 0.06 -11.42
C VAL A 414 1.88 0.94 -12.08
N ALA A 415 2.31 2.03 -12.70
CA ALA A 415 1.46 2.85 -13.54
C ALA A 415 0.88 2.00 -14.67
N ASN A 416 -0.43 2.10 -14.89
CA ASN A 416 -1.14 1.52 -16.02
C ASN A 416 -1.78 2.64 -16.85
N ALA A 417 -1.60 2.62 -18.17
CA ALA A 417 -2.20 3.62 -19.05
C ALA A 417 -3.23 2.96 -19.97
N GLU A 418 -4.23 2.27 -19.42
CA GLU A 418 -5.40 1.85 -20.19
C GLU A 418 -6.44 2.98 -20.20
N GLY A 419 -6.26 3.91 -21.14
CA GLY A 419 -7.29 4.88 -21.52
C GLY A 419 -7.57 4.73 -23.00
N THR A 420 -8.65 3.99 -23.33
CA THR A 420 -9.13 3.56 -24.66
C THR A 420 -8.42 2.35 -25.31
N SER A 421 -9.23 1.33 -25.62
CA SER A 421 -8.84 0.09 -26.32
C SER A 421 -7.88 0.35 -27.49
N PRO A 422 -6.88 -0.52 -27.74
CA PRO A 422 -6.30 -0.58 -29.08
C PRO A 422 -7.47 -0.80 -30.03
N LYS A 423 -7.64 0.08 -31.03
CA LYS A 423 -8.59 -0.16 -32.11
C LYS A 423 -8.30 -1.56 -32.64
N ARG A 424 -9.31 -2.44 -32.60
CA ARG A 424 -9.25 -3.75 -33.22
C ARG A 424 -8.91 -3.64 -34.70
#